data_AF-A0A519Z900-F1
#
_entry.id   AF-A0A519Z900-F1
#
_cell.length_a   1.000
_cell.length_b   1.000
_cell.length_c   1.000
_cell.angle_alpha   90.00
_cell.angle_beta   90.00
_cell.angle_gamma   90.00
#
_symmetry.space_group_name_H-M   'P 1'
#
loop_
_entity.id
_entity.type
_entity.pdbx_description
1 polymer ?
#
loop_
_entity_poly.entity_id
_entity_poly.type
_entity_poly.pdbx_seq_one_letter_code
_entity_poly.pdbx_strand_id
1 'polypeptide(L)'
;VTHDFTVLLAANHSHSALPLVYRLSAVWGNHEGSILLWALILAGWTWAVTMFSRGIDLPMKARVLGVMGLISVGFLLFTLFTSNPFERVFPAPADGNDLNPLLQDPGMAIHPPMLYMGYVGFVVAFAFAVAALLGGRLDDAWARASRPWTLAAWSFLTVGIALGSFWAYYELGWGGWWFWDPVENASFMPWLVGTALIHSLMVTEKRGAFRRWTVLLAILAFSLSLLGTFIVRSGVLSSVHAFATDPARGVFILAFLVLVVGGSLALYAWRAPSVGEGERFGVISRESFLLANNLLLLVATAAVMLGTLYPLVIDAFGMGKLSVGPPYFNAVFVPLMAPALFLMGVGPLAKW
;
A
#
# COMPACT_ATOMS: atom_id res chain seq x y z
N VAL A 1 -7.62 -6.57 28.75
CA VAL A 1 -6.19 -6.88 28.49
C VAL A 1 -5.69 -7.68 29.69
N THR A 2 -5.27 -8.93 29.50
CA THR A 2 -5.05 -9.92 30.58
C THR A 2 -3.59 -10.19 30.94
N HIS A 3 -2.62 -9.52 30.29
CA HIS A 3 -1.18 -9.68 30.56
C HIS A 3 -0.69 -11.14 30.46
N ASP A 4 -1.10 -11.86 29.41
CA ASP A 4 -0.65 -13.24 29.22
C ASP A 4 0.77 -13.29 28.62
N PHE A 5 1.78 -13.25 29.50
CA PHE A 5 3.21 -13.33 29.12
C PHE A 5 3.67 -14.73 28.69
N THR A 6 2.77 -15.71 28.65
CA THR A 6 3.07 -16.99 27.97
C THR A 6 3.03 -16.83 26.45
N VAL A 7 2.46 -15.74 25.91
CA VAL A 7 2.60 -15.34 24.49
C VAL A 7 3.88 -14.53 24.32
N LEU A 8 4.77 -14.98 23.42
CA LEU A 8 6.08 -14.38 23.18
C LEU A 8 5.97 -12.89 22.76
N LEU A 9 4.99 -12.53 21.93
CA LEU A 9 4.75 -11.14 21.53
C LEU A 9 4.46 -10.26 22.76
N ALA A 10 3.60 -10.71 23.67
CA ALA A 10 3.28 -9.97 24.90
C ALA A 10 4.49 -9.90 25.84
N ALA A 11 5.25 -10.99 25.95
CA ALA A 11 6.49 -11.04 26.72
C ALA A 11 7.57 -10.09 26.19
N ASN A 12 7.64 -9.88 24.86
CA ASN A 12 8.68 -9.04 24.26
C ASN A 12 8.32 -7.56 24.12
N HIS A 13 7.02 -7.21 24.09
CA HIS A 13 6.58 -5.88 23.67
C HIS A 13 5.56 -5.22 24.61
N SER A 14 5.27 -5.82 25.76
CA SER A 14 4.32 -5.28 26.73
C SER A 14 4.85 -5.39 28.15
N HIS A 15 4.23 -4.67 29.08
CA HIS A 15 4.55 -4.72 30.50
C HIS A 15 3.27 -4.48 31.32
N SER A 16 3.19 -5.02 32.53
CA SER A 16 2.02 -4.89 33.41
C SER A 16 1.68 -3.44 33.74
N ALA A 17 2.70 -2.64 34.03
CA ALA A 17 2.63 -1.21 34.32
C ALA A 17 2.43 -0.29 33.09
N LEU A 18 2.54 -0.81 31.87
CA LEU A 18 2.44 0.01 30.66
C LEU A 18 1.02 0.60 30.52
N PRO A 19 0.87 1.90 30.20
CA PRO A 19 -0.45 2.49 29.96
C PRO A 19 -1.28 1.70 28.93
N LEU A 20 -2.61 1.67 29.11
CA LEU A 20 -3.48 0.81 28.30
C LEU A 20 -3.35 1.07 26.79
N VAL A 21 -3.23 2.34 26.39
CA VAL A 21 -3.07 2.71 24.98
C VAL A 21 -1.84 2.05 24.36
N TYR A 22 -0.71 2.02 25.08
CA TYR A 22 0.52 1.42 24.59
C TYR A 22 0.53 -0.10 24.69
N ARG A 23 -0.24 -0.68 25.64
CA ARG A 23 -0.50 -2.13 25.64
C ARG A 23 -1.30 -2.58 24.42
N LEU A 24 -2.24 -1.76 23.95
CA LEU A 24 -2.98 -2.05 22.72
C LEU A 24 -2.09 -1.83 21.49
N SER A 25 -1.36 -0.71 21.41
CA SER A 25 -0.50 -0.44 20.25
C SER A 25 0.73 -1.34 20.16
N ALA A 26 1.17 -1.92 21.28
CA ALA A 26 2.18 -2.97 21.29
C ALA A 26 1.82 -4.18 20.42
N VAL A 27 0.52 -4.44 20.19
CA VAL A 27 0.08 -5.49 19.27
C VAL A 27 0.64 -5.24 17.86
N TRP A 28 0.62 -4.01 17.35
CA TRP A 28 1.09 -3.72 15.99
C TRP A 28 2.45 -3.01 15.91
N GLY A 29 3.10 -2.77 17.05
CA GLY A 29 4.45 -2.18 17.13
C GLY A 29 5.61 -3.10 16.79
N ASN A 30 5.32 -4.37 16.56
CA ASN A 30 6.27 -5.38 16.14
C ASN A 30 5.89 -5.93 14.77
N HIS A 31 6.70 -6.84 14.24
CA HIS A 31 6.46 -7.41 12.93
C HIS A 31 5.18 -8.27 12.92
N GLU A 32 5.13 -9.30 13.74
CA GLU A 32 4.13 -10.36 13.73
C GLU A 32 2.72 -9.79 13.90
N GLY A 33 2.54 -8.92 14.89
CA GLY A 33 1.25 -8.33 15.13
C GLY A 33 0.90 -7.18 14.18
N SER A 34 1.86 -6.55 13.49
CA SER A 34 1.54 -5.67 12.36
C SER A 34 0.98 -6.41 11.15
N ILE A 35 1.43 -7.65 10.91
CA ILE A 35 0.85 -8.52 9.88
C ILE A 35 -0.53 -9.01 10.31
N LEU A 36 -0.74 -9.28 11.60
CA LEU A 36 -2.07 -9.55 12.13
C LEU A 36 -3.02 -8.35 11.94
N LEU A 37 -2.55 -7.12 12.21
CA LEU A 37 -3.32 -5.90 11.94
C LEU A 37 -3.64 -5.76 10.44
N TRP A 38 -2.68 -6.05 9.58
CA TRP A 38 -2.88 -6.08 8.12
C TRP A 38 -4.02 -7.02 7.74
N ALA A 39 -3.98 -8.27 8.22
CA ALA A 39 -5.00 -9.28 7.96
C ALA A 39 -6.38 -8.87 8.53
N LEU A 40 -6.42 -8.28 9.72
CA LEU A 40 -7.64 -7.77 10.33
C LEU A 40 -8.27 -6.64 9.49
N ILE A 41 -7.45 -5.70 9.01
CA ILE A 41 -7.91 -4.61 8.14
C ILE A 41 -8.40 -5.14 6.80
N LEU A 42 -7.73 -6.15 6.22
CA LEU A 42 -8.20 -6.80 5.00
C LEU A 42 -9.57 -7.47 5.20
N ALA A 43 -9.75 -8.16 6.33
CA ALA A 43 -11.05 -8.74 6.70
C ALA A 43 -12.13 -7.64 6.86
N GLY A 44 -11.78 -6.52 7.47
CA GLY A 44 -12.65 -5.34 7.60
C GLY A 44 -13.07 -4.76 6.24
N TRP A 45 -12.12 -4.58 5.31
CA TRP A 45 -12.43 -4.16 3.93
C TRP A 45 -13.30 -5.19 3.20
N THR A 46 -13.02 -6.48 3.35
CA THR A 46 -13.81 -7.56 2.73
C THR A 46 -15.26 -7.55 3.24
N TRP A 47 -15.44 -7.38 4.55
CA TRP A 47 -16.75 -7.22 5.16
C TRP A 47 -17.45 -5.94 4.65
N ALA A 48 -16.76 -4.81 4.62
CA ALA A 48 -17.30 -3.56 4.13
C ALA A 48 -17.77 -3.67 2.67
N VAL A 49 -16.95 -4.26 1.79
CA VAL A 49 -17.33 -4.52 0.38
C VAL A 49 -18.57 -5.41 0.31
N THR A 50 -18.66 -6.43 1.16
CA THR A 50 -19.82 -7.33 1.25
C THR A 50 -21.10 -6.58 1.62
N MET A 51 -21.04 -5.63 2.56
CA MET A 51 -22.21 -4.93 3.09
C MET A 51 -22.61 -3.71 2.27
N PHE A 52 -21.65 -2.97 1.73
CA PHE A 52 -21.88 -1.63 1.17
C PHE A 52 -21.76 -1.54 -0.35
N SER A 53 -21.25 -2.57 -1.04
CA SER A 53 -21.20 -2.59 -2.52
C SER A 53 -22.56 -2.97 -3.12
N ARG A 54 -23.55 -2.07 -2.99
CA ARG A 54 -24.89 -2.20 -3.59
C ARG A 54 -24.84 -1.83 -5.07
N GLY A 55 -25.68 -2.47 -5.89
CA GLY A 55 -25.78 -2.17 -7.33
C GLY A 55 -24.78 -2.89 -8.24
N ILE A 56 -24.04 -3.88 -7.71
CA ILE A 56 -23.14 -4.74 -8.47
C ILE A 56 -23.80 -6.10 -8.66
N ASP A 57 -23.67 -6.69 -9.86
CA ASP A 57 -24.21 -8.02 -10.13
C ASP A 57 -23.55 -9.09 -9.24
N LEU A 58 -24.29 -10.16 -8.95
CA LEU A 58 -23.82 -11.23 -8.07
C LEU A 58 -22.51 -11.89 -8.58
N PRO A 59 -22.33 -12.16 -9.89
CA PRO A 59 -21.08 -12.70 -10.41
C PRO A 59 -19.86 -11.80 -10.17
N MET A 60 -19.96 -10.49 -10.39
CA MET A 60 -18.86 -9.55 -10.11
C MET A 60 -18.56 -9.50 -8.62
N LYS A 61 -19.59 -9.38 -7.77
CA LYS A 61 -19.40 -9.37 -6.31
C LYS A 61 -18.72 -10.64 -5.82
N ALA A 62 -19.12 -11.81 -6.31
CA ALA A 62 -18.51 -13.08 -5.97
C ALA A 62 -17.04 -13.15 -6.38
N ARG A 63 -16.69 -12.67 -7.59
CA ARG A 63 -15.29 -12.60 -8.05
C ARG A 63 -14.44 -11.64 -7.21
N VAL A 64 -14.97 -10.46 -6.88
CA VAL A 64 -14.28 -9.46 -6.04
C VAL A 64 -13.96 -10.07 -4.67
N LEU A 65 -14.96 -10.64 -4.00
CA LEU A 65 -14.76 -11.29 -2.70
C LEU A 65 -13.85 -12.51 -2.80
N GLY A 66 -13.91 -13.26 -3.90
CA GLY A 66 -12.99 -14.37 -4.18
C GLY A 66 -11.54 -13.92 -4.29
N VAL A 67 -11.27 -12.85 -5.03
CA VAL A 67 -9.92 -12.27 -5.15
C VAL A 67 -9.43 -11.76 -3.80
N MET A 68 -10.24 -11.00 -3.06
CA MET A 68 -9.89 -10.55 -1.71
C MET A 68 -9.63 -11.73 -0.76
N GLY A 69 -10.44 -12.79 -0.87
CA GLY A 69 -10.26 -14.03 -0.12
C GLY A 69 -8.95 -14.74 -0.42
N LEU A 70 -8.53 -14.81 -1.70
CA LEU A 70 -7.23 -15.37 -2.08
C LEU A 70 -6.06 -14.57 -1.49
N ILE A 71 -6.16 -13.24 -1.47
CA ILE A 71 -5.17 -12.38 -0.81
C ILE A 71 -5.18 -12.64 0.70
N SER A 72 -6.35 -12.77 1.33
CA SER A 72 -6.48 -13.11 2.76
C SER A 72 -5.81 -14.44 3.07
N VAL A 73 -6.02 -15.48 2.25
CA VAL A 73 -5.35 -16.77 2.42
C VAL A 73 -3.83 -16.59 2.37
N GLY A 74 -3.31 -15.82 1.41
CA GLY A 74 -1.87 -15.54 1.32
C GLY A 74 -1.30 -14.90 2.59
N PHE A 75 -1.95 -13.87 3.12
CA PHE A 75 -1.51 -13.22 4.37
C PHE A 75 -1.72 -14.09 5.61
N LEU A 76 -2.76 -14.92 5.67
CA LEU A 76 -2.92 -15.87 6.77
C LEU A 76 -1.82 -16.95 6.73
N LEU A 77 -1.45 -17.45 5.56
CA LEU A 77 -0.31 -18.36 5.41
C LEU A 77 1.00 -17.67 5.82
N PHE A 78 1.19 -16.40 5.45
CA PHE A 78 2.35 -15.61 5.88
C PHE A 78 2.42 -15.51 7.41
N THR A 79 1.32 -15.13 8.05
CA THR A 79 1.20 -15.07 9.52
C THR A 79 1.49 -16.43 10.16
N LEU A 80 0.94 -17.52 9.62
CA LEU A 80 1.09 -18.85 10.22
C LEU A 80 2.51 -19.40 10.12
N PHE A 81 3.17 -19.22 8.96
CA PHE A 81 4.44 -19.88 8.70
C PHE A 81 5.68 -19.08 9.09
N THR A 82 5.63 -17.75 9.01
CA THR A 82 6.84 -16.94 9.17
C THR A 82 6.69 -15.78 10.14
N SER A 83 5.47 -15.46 10.57
CA SER A 83 5.18 -14.24 11.33
C SER A 83 4.10 -14.46 12.40
N ASN A 84 4.18 -15.57 13.14
CA ASN A 84 3.11 -16.00 14.04
C ASN A 84 3.08 -15.17 15.35
N PRO A 85 2.07 -14.32 15.58
CA PRO A 85 2.00 -13.47 16.78
C PRO A 85 1.60 -14.24 18.06
N PHE A 86 1.25 -15.52 17.92
CA PHE A 86 0.77 -16.38 19.01
C PHE A 86 1.81 -17.40 19.47
N GLU A 87 3.06 -17.25 19.04
CA GLU A 87 4.16 -18.06 19.56
C GLU A 87 4.19 -18.03 21.09
N ARG A 88 4.49 -19.18 21.69
CA ARG A 88 4.43 -19.37 23.14
C ARG A 88 5.85 -19.54 23.68
N VAL A 89 6.08 -18.99 24.86
CA VAL A 89 7.37 -19.09 25.57
C VAL A 89 7.21 -19.86 26.87
N PHE A 90 8.16 -20.76 27.14
CA PHE A 90 8.21 -21.54 28.38
C PHE A 90 9.66 -21.64 28.90
N PRO A 91 9.93 -21.35 30.18
CA PRO A 91 8.99 -20.82 31.18
C PRO A 91 8.54 -19.40 30.80
N ALA A 92 7.28 -19.08 31.09
CA ALA A 92 6.78 -17.73 30.87
C ALA A 92 7.42 -16.76 31.87
N PRO A 93 7.88 -15.59 31.43
CA PRO A 93 8.44 -14.59 32.33
C PRO A 93 7.33 -14.02 33.23
N ALA A 94 7.72 -13.51 34.40
CA ALA A 94 6.79 -12.94 35.36
C ALA A 94 6.15 -11.62 34.88
N ASP A 95 6.88 -10.87 34.04
CA ASP A 95 6.41 -9.68 33.33
C ASP A 95 7.07 -9.60 31.95
N GLY A 96 6.60 -8.72 31.07
CA GLY A 96 7.18 -8.53 29.74
C GLY A 96 8.27 -7.46 29.68
N ASN A 97 9.00 -7.39 28.56
CA ASN A 97 10.15 -6.52 28.33
C ASN A 97 9.80 -5.08 27.93
N ASP A 98 8.54 -4.69 28.12
CA ASP A 98 7.98 -3.39 27.75
C ASP A 98 8.00 -3.10 26.23
N LEU A 99 7.32 -2.03 25.83
CA LEU A 99 7.37 -1.50 24.48
C LEU A 99 8.60 -0.60 24.32
N ASN A 100 9.24 -0.62 23.16
CA ASN A 100 10.35 0.30 22.84
C ASN A 100 9.94 1.75 23.22
N PRO A 101 10.75 2.48 24.01
CA PRO A 101 10.41 3.83 24.46
C PRO A 101 10.00 4.79 23.33
N LEU A 102 10.63 4.70 22.15
CA LEU A 102 10.29 5.54 20.98
C LEU A 102 8.88 5.24 20.42
N LEU A 103 8.32 4.08 20.75
CA LEU A 103 6.99 3.65 20.33
C LEU A 103 5.91 3.93 21.39
N GLN A 104 6.30 4.41 22.58
CA GLN A 104 5.37 4.83 23.63
C GLN A 104 4.85 6.26 23.39
N ASP A 105 4.35 6.49 22.18
CA ASP A 105 3.88 7.79 21.69
C ASP A 105 2.47 7.67 21.06
N PRO A 106 1.57 8.67 21.19
CA PRO A 106 0.25 8.63 20.57
C PRO A 106 0.28 8.42 19.05
N GLY A 107 1.32 8.91 18.37
CA GLY A 107 1.59 8.68 16.95
C GLY A 107 1.62 7.18 16.64
N MET A 108 2.32 6.37 17.42
CA MET A 108 2.37 4.92 17.24
C MET A 108 1.00 4.23 17.38
N ALA A 109 0.12 4.78 18.21
CA ALA A 109 -1.22 4.22 18.39
C ALA A 109 -2.16 4.52 17.19
N ILE A 110 -1.94 5.62 16.48
CA ILE A 110 -2.89 6.13 15.48
C ILE A 110 -2.36 5.98 14.05
N HIS A 111 -1.08 6.31 13.82
CA HIS A 111 -0.49 6.32 12.49
C HIS A 111 -0.53 4.95 11.79
N PRO A 112 -0.04 3.83 12.39
CA PRO A 112 -0.03 2.55 11.68
C PRO A 112 -1.43 2.05 11.30
N PRO A 113 -2.47 2.09 12.16
CA PRO A 113 -3.83 1.75 11.73
C PRO A 113 -4.32 2.60 10.55
N MET A 114 -4.09 3.92 10.57
CA MET A 114 -4.51 4.80 9.47
C MET A 114 -3.75 4.50 8.17
N LEU A 115 -2.44 4.31 8.27
CA LEU A 115 -1.60 3.94 7.13
C LEU A 115 -2.04 2.60 6.52
N TYR A 116 -2.27 1.58 7.35
CA TYR A 116 -2.68 0.25 6.90
C TYR A 116 -4.10 0.26 6.32
N MET A 117 -5.03 1.05 6.87
CA MET A 117 -6.35 1.25 6.27
C MET A 117 -6.25 1.71 4.82
N GLY A 118 -5.31 2.60 4.50
CA GLY A 118 -5.04 3.03 3.13
C GLY A 118 -4.28 1.99 2.29
N TYR A 119 -3.18 1.48 2.82
CA TYR A 119 -2.31 0.48 2.16
C TYR A 119 -3.09 -0.73 1.69
N VAL A 120 -3.82 -1.33 2.64
CA VAL A 120 -4.64 -2.52 2.43
C VAL A 120 -5.86 -2.15 1.60
N GLY A 121 -6.44 -0.96 1.79
CA GLY A 121 -7.67 -0.55 1.10
C GLY A 121 -7.58 -0.57 -0.42
N PHE A 122 -6.40 -0.35 -1.01
CA PHE A 122 -6.20 -0.49 -2.46
C PHE A 122 -6.47 -1.91 -2.98
N VAL A 123 -6.49 -2.93 -2.12
CA VAL A 123 -6.90 -4.30 -2.48
C VAL A 123 -8.31 -4.34 -3.06
N VAL A 124 -9.20 -3.42 -2.66
CA VAL A 124 -10.57 -3.38 -3.14
C VAL A 124 -10.58 -2.96 -4.61
N ALA A 125 -9.84 -1.91 -4.97
CA ALA A 125 -9.71 -1.44 -6.35
C ALA A 125 -9.04 -2.51 -7.23
N PHE A 126 -7.99 -3.16 -6.70
CA PHE A 126 -7.34 -4.31 -7.33
C PHE A 126 -8.32 -5.46 -7.58
N ALA A 127 -9.11 -5.84 -6.58
CA ALA A 127 -10.06 -6.95 -6.69
C ALA A 127 -11.16 -6.66 -7.71
N PHE A 128 -11.66 -5.42 -7.79
CA PHE A 128 -12.57 -4.99 -8.86
C PHE A 128 -11.93 -5.11 -10.24
N ALA A 129 -10.68 -4.65 -10.41
CA ALA A 129 -9.97 -4.72 -11.67
C ALA A 129 -9.75 -6.18 -12.12
N VAL A 130 -9.28 -7.05 -11.22
CA VAL A 130 -9.09 -8.48 -11.50
C VAL A 130 -10.42 -9.17 -11.79
N ALA A 131 -11.47 -8.90 -11.00
CA ALA A 131 -12.80 -9.47 -11.21
C ALA A 131 -13.39 -9.07 -12.57
N ALA A 132 -13.19 -7.83 -13.01
CA ALA A 132 -13.65 -7.35 -14.31
C ALA A 132 -12.88 -8.00 -15.47
N LEU A 133 -11.56 -8.19 -15.33
CA LEU A 133 -10.74 -8.94 -16.30
C LEU A 133 -11.18 -10.40 -16.42
N LEU A 134 -11.42 -11.08 -15.28
CA LEU A 134 -11.92 -12.46 -15.26
C LEU A 134 -13.32 -12.57 -15.86
N GLY A 135 -14.16 -11.55 -15.64
CA GLY A 135 -15.51 -11.49 -16.19
C GLY A 135 -15.59 -11.10 -17.67
N GLY A 136 -14.50 -10.59 -18.25
CA GLY A 136 -14.48 -10.07 -19.62
C GLY A 136 -15.36 -8.83 -19.83
N ARG A 137 -15.85 -8.20 -18.74
CA ARG A 137 -16.72 -7.02 -18.77
C ARG A 137 -16.04 -5.89 -18.02
N LEU A 138 -15.35 -5.04 -18.76
CA LEU A 138 -14.74 -3.79 -18.27
C LEU A 138 -15.62 -2.61 -18.69
N ASP A 139 -16.86 -2.63 -18.22
CA ASP A 139 -17.83 -1.55 -18.43
C ASP A 139 -17.61 -0.42 -17.42
N ASP A 140 -18.36 0.67 -17.55
CA ASP A 140 -18.18 1.81 -16.65
C ASP A 140 -18.72 1.51 -15.23
N ALA A 141 -19.42 0.38 -15.05
CA ALA A 141 -20.01 -0.01 -13.77
C ALA A 141 -18.96 -0.45 -12.74
N TRP A 142 -17.90 -1.17 -13.14
CA TRP A 142 -16.82 -1.50 -12.20
C TRP A 142 -16.04 -0.24 -11.79
N ALA A 143 -15.84 0.71 -12.70
CA ALA A 143 -15.16 1.97 -12.40
C ALA A 143 -15.96 2.80 -11.39
N ARG A 144 -17.28 2.93 -11.60
CA ARG A 144 -18.21 3.54 -10.64
C ARG A 144 -18.17 2.86 -9.28
N ALA A 145 -18.22 1.53 -9.27
CA ALA A 145 -18.19 0.76 -8.04
C ALA A 145 -16.87 0.93 -7.28
N SER A 146 -15.73 0.94 -7.98
CA SER A 146 -14.38 0.98 -7.40
C SER A 146 -13.99 2.38 -6.89
N ARG A 147 -14.51 3.45 -7.49
CA ARG A 147 -14.16 4.84 -7.17
C ARG A 147 -14.30 5.22 -5.69
N PRO A 148 -15.45 5.01 -5.00
CA PRO A 148 -15.57 5.38 -3.58
C PRO A 148 -14.58 4.60 -2.68
N TRP A 149 -14.31 3.33 -2.99
CA TRP A 149 -13.34 2.53 -2.25
C TRP A 149 -11.91 3.03 -2.44
N THR A 150 -11.55 3.37 -3.68
CA THR A 150 -10.24 3.93 -4.01
C THR A 150 -10.03 5.28 -3.31
N LEU A 151 -11.04 6.14 -3.31
CA LEU A 151 -11.01 7.42 -2.58
C LEU A 151 -10.85 7.21 -1.08
N ALA A 152 -11.58 6.26 -0.48
CA ALA A 152 -11.45 5.97 0.94
C ALA A 152 -10.03 5.49 1.29
N ALA A 153 -9.49 4.53 0.53
CA ALA A 153 -8.13 4.03 0.71
C ALA A 153 -7.08 5.14 0.57
N TRP A 154 -7.19 5.96 -0.48
CA TRP A 154 -6.29 7.09 -0.69
C TRP A 154 -6.38 8.14 0.42
N SER A 155 -7.57 8.44 0.94
CA SER A 155 -7.75 9.38 2.05
C SER A 155 -7.11 8.86 3.34
N PHE A 156 -7.32 7.58 3.68
CA PHE A 156 -6.66 6.96 4.83
C PHE A 156 -5.14 6.95 4.66
N LEU A 157 -4.64 6.64 3.47
CA LEU A 157 -3.20 6.69 3.19
C LEU A 157 -2.64 8.10 3.33
N THR A 158 -3.37 9.12 2.85
CA THR A 158 -2.98 10.54 2.98
C THR A 158 -2.85 10.94 4.44
N VAL A 159 -3.86 10.61 5.26
CA VAL A 159 -3.83 10.90 6.70
C VAL A 159 -2.73 10.09 7.40
N GLY A 160 -2.57 8.81 7.04
CA GLY A 160 -1.50 7.96 7.54
C GLY A 160 -0.12 8.58 7.28
N ILE A 161 0.18 8.94 6.04
CA ILE A 161 1.44 9.59 5.66
C ILE A 161 1.64 10.89 6.44
N ALA A 162 0.62 11.77 6.50
CA ALA A 162 0.73 13.05 7.21
C ALA A 162 1.00 12.86 8.72
N LEU A 163 0.32 11.91 9.37
CA LEU A 163 0.56 11.57 10.77
C LEU A 163 1.96 10.98 10.99
N GLY A 164 2.44 10.14 10.05
CA GLY A 164 3.77 9.56 10.10
C GLY A 164 4.86 10.62 9.98
N SER A 165 4.72 11.53 9.01
CA SER A 165 5.61 12.68 8.84
C SER A 165 5.63 13.60 10.05
N PHE A 166 4.47 13.88 10.66
CA PHE A 166 4.36 14.66 11.89
C PHE A 166 5.11 13.97 13.04
N TRP A 167 4.86 12.68 13.25
CA TRP A 167 5.49 11.90 14.31
C TRP A 167 7.01 11.80 14.14
N ALA A 168 7.48 11.45 12.93
CA ALA A 168 8.90 11.37 12.63
C ALA A 168 9.63 12.71 12.84
N TYR A 169 9.00 13.84 12.51
CA TYR A 169 9.60 15.16 12.69
C TYR A 169 9.98 15.46 14.14
N TYR A 170 9.10 15.19 15.11
CA TYR A 170 9.39 15.48 16.52
C TYR A 170 10.08 14.34 17.27
N GLU A 171 9.79 13.08 16.93
CA GLU A 171 10.36 11.94 17.64
C GLU A 171 11.80 11.64 17.19
N LEU A 172 12.06 11.74 15.87
CA LEU A 172 13.36 11.42 15.29
C LEU A 172 14.25 12.65 15.10
N GLY A 173 13.69 13.86 15.22
CA GLY A 173 14.44 15.12 15.25
C GLY A 173 15.20 15.45 13.97
N TRP A 174 14.75 14.92 12.82
CA TRP A 174 15.51 14.96 11.58
C TRP A 174 15.68 16.36 10.95
N GLY A 175 15.03 17.39 11.50
CA GLY A 175 15.11 18.75 10.97
C GLY A 175 14.21 19.00 9.76
N GLY A 176 13.25 18.11 9.49
CA GLY A 176 12.26 18.24 8.42
C GLY A 176 11.11 17.23 8.53
N TRP A 177 10.13 17.34 7.64
CA TRP A 177 8.92 16.50 7.67
C TRP A 177 9.01 15.28 6.73
N TRP A 178 10.07 15.18 5.94
CA TRP A 178 10.27 14.13 4.93
C TRP A 178 11.76 13.93 4.65
N PHE A 179 12.22 12.68 4.66
CA PHE A 179 13.64 12.32 4.53
C PHE A 179 13.96 11.40 3.36
N TRP A 180 12.96 11.00 2.59
CA TRP A 180 13.12 10.03 1.52
C TRP A 180 13.68 8.70 2.01
N ASP A 181 13.37 8.32 3.26
CA ASP A 181 13.71 7.00 3.80
C ASP A 181 12.93 5.90 3.05
N PRO A 182 13.47 4.69 2.86
CA PRO A 182 12.77 3.62 2.14
C PRO A 182 11.35 3.32 2.63
N VAL A 183 11.06 3.49 3.94
CA VAL A 183 9.72 3.27 4.48
C VAL A 183 8.76 4.41 4.14
N GLU A 184 9.25 5.66 4.15
CA GLU A 184 8.50 6.81 3.65
C GLU A 184 8.18 6.64 2.16
N ASN A 185 9.20 6.31 1.35
CA ASN A 185 9.08 6.09 -0.09
C ASN A 185 8.12 4.95 -0.43
N ALA A 186 8.20 3.85 0.32
CA ALA A 186 7.29 2.72 0.20
C ALA A 186 5.84 3.20 0.30
N SER A 187 5.52 4.10 1.24
CA SER A 187 4.16 4.63 1.39
C SER A 187 3.76 5.65 0.32
N PHE A 188 4.72 6.40 -0.19
CA PHE A 188 4.47 7.46 -1.15
C PHE A 188 4.16 6.95 -2.57
N MET A 189 4.81 5.87 -3.00
CA MET A 189 4.60 5.27 -4.32
C MET A 189 3.13 4.86 -4.59
N PRO A 190 2.45 4.07 -3.74
CA PRO A 190 1.04 3.75 -3.94
C PRO A 190 0.13 4.98 -3.80
N TRP A 191 0.54 6.02 -3.06
CA TRP A 191 -0.22 7.28 -2.99
C TRP A 191 -0.21 8.03 -4.34
N LEU A 192 0.95 8.11 -5.00
CA LEU A 192 1.07 8.73 -6.34
C LEU A 192 0.25 7.97 -7.40
N VAL A 193 0.38 6.64 -7.44
CA VAL A 193 -0.40 5.82 -8.38
C VAL A 193 -1.89 5.80 -8.03
N GLY A 194 -2.24 5.80 -6.74
CA GLY A 194 -3.61 5.94 -6.27
C GLY A 194 -4.24 7.27 -6.68
N THR A 195 -3.46 8.35 -6.67
CA THR A 195 -3.88 9.67 -7.17
C THR A 195 -4.18 9.60 -8.66
N ALA A 196 -3.30 8.99 -9.46
CA ALA A 196 -3.54 8.77 -10.89
C ALA A 196 -4.79 7.89 -11.14
N LEU A 197 -4.96 6.85 -10.31
CA LEU A 197 -6.09 5.93 -10.39
C LEU A 197 -7.43 6.62 -10.13
N ILE A 198 -7.53 7.48 -9.12
CA ILE A 198 -8.76 8.24 -8.83
C ILE A 198 -9.20 9.08 -10.03
N HIS A 199 -8.24 9.79 -10.64
CA HIS A 199 -8.51 10.60 -11.82
C HIS A 199 -8.88 9.73 -13.03
N SER A 200 -8.20 8.60 -13.22
CA SER A 200 -8.50 7.67 -14.30
C SER A 200 -9.89 7.03 -14.14
N LEU A 201 -10.29 6.66 -12.91
CA LEU A 201 -11.61 6.14 -12.59
C LEU A 201 -12.72 7.15 -12.94
N MET A 202 -12.49 8.44 -12.67
CA MET A 202 -13.44 9.50 -13.04
C MET A 202 -13.63 9.61 -14.55
N VAL A 203 -12.55 9.51 -15.33
CA VAL A 203 -12.63 9.55 -16.80
C VAL A 203 -13.32 8.30 -17.34
N THR A 204 -12.95 7.12 -16.85
CA THR A 204 -13.59 5.87 -17.25
C THR A 204 -15.08 5.85 -16.91
N GLU A 205 -15.46 6.33 -15.73
CA GLU A 205 -16.87 6.42 -15.33
C GLU A 205 -17.68 7.38 -16.22
N LYS A 206 -17.14 8.56 -16.55
CA LYS A 206 -17.89 9.63 -17.22
C LYS A 206 -17.87 9.55 -18.75
N ARG A 207 -16.81 8.98 -19.32
CA ARG A 207 -16.52 9.03 -20.77
C ARG A 207 -16.24 7.66 -21.37
N GLY A 208 -16.17 6.60 -20.56
CA GLY A 208 -15.78 5.27 -21.04
C GLY A 208 -14.35 5.19 -21.62
N ALA A 209 -13.54 6.24 -21.50
CA ALA A 209 -12.14 6.27 -21.91
C ALA A 209 -11.22 5.68 -20.82
N PHE A 210 -9.95 5.42 -21.16
CA PHE A 210 -8.92 4.88 -20.24
C PHE A 210 -9.19 3.51 -19.63
N ARG A 211 -10.12 2.70 -20.15
CA ARG A 211 -10.48 1.40 -19.54
C ARG A 211 -9.27 0.53 -19.19
N ARG A 212 -8.38 0.28 -20.16
CA ARG A 212 -7.15 -0.51 -19.96
C ARG A 212 -6.19 0.16 -18.96
N TRP A 213 -6.02 1.47 -19.10
CA TRP A 213 -5.13 2.28 -18.26
C TRP A 213 -5.59 2.27 -16.78
N THR A 214 -6.88 2.47 -16.53
CA THR A 214 -7.46 2.45 -15.18
C THR A 214 -7.29 1.08 -14.51
N VAL A 215 -7.44 -0.01 -15.25
CA VAL A 215 -7.17 -1.36 -14.74
C VAL A 215 -5.70 -1.53 -14.36
N LEU A 216 -4.78 -1.09 -15.23
CA LEU A 216 -3.34 -1.16 -14.95
C LEU A 216 -2.99 -0.36 -13.68
N LEU A 217 -3.53 0.85 -13.53
CA LEU A 217 -3.32 1.68 -12.35
C LEU A 217 -3.84 1.02 -11.06
N ALA A 218 -5.00 0.34 -11.12
CA ALA A 218 -5.54 -0.40 -9.99
C ALA A 218 -4.64 -1.58 -9.58
N ILE A 219 -4.09 -2.29 -10.57
CA ILE A 219 -3.12 -3.35 -10.34
C ILE A 219 -1.84 -2.79 -9.71
N LEU A 220 -1.29 -1.71 -10.28
CA LEU A 220 -0.05 -1.09 -9.82
C LEU A 220 -0.18 -0.50 -8.41
N ALA A 221 -1.29 0.17 -8.08
CA ALA A 221 -1.49 0.77 -6.76
C ALA A 221 -1.38 -0.28 -5.63
N PHE A 222 -2.10 -1.39 -5.76
CA PHE A 222 -2.02 -2.47 -4.77
C PHE A 222 -0.68 -3.23 -4.82
N SER A 223 -0.11 -3.42 -6.02
CA SER A 223 1.21 -4.04 -6.18
C SER A 223 2.30 -3.24 -5.45
N LEU A 224 2.23 -1.91 -5.49
CA LEU A 224 3.14 -1.03 -4.76
C LEU A 224 2.90 -1.08 -3.24
N SER A 225 1.65 -1.25 -2.78
CA SER A 225 1.39 -1.56 -1.36
C SER A 225 2.05 -2.87 -0.92
N LEU A 226 1.98 -3.93 -1.73
CA LEU A 226 2.65 -5.21 -1.43
C LEU A 226 4.18 -5.09 -1.47
N LEU A 227 4.72 -4.35 -2.45
CA LEU A 227 6.14 -4.02 -2.52
C LEU A 227 6.58 -3.23 -1.28
N GLY A 228 5.76 -2.31 -0.79
CA GLY A 228 6.02 -1.60 0.45
C GLY A 228 6.11 -2.54 1.66
N THR A 229 5.23 -3.54 1.75
CA THR A 229 5.37 -4.60 2.77
C THR A 229 6.70 -5.34 2.65
N PHE A 230 7.13 -5.69 1.43
CA PHE A 230 8.44 -6.29 1.20
C PHE A 230 9.58 -5.37 1.67
N ILE A 231 9.60 -4.10 1.26
CA ILE A 231 10.64 -3.13 1.61
C ILE A 231 10.76 -2.99 3.14
N VAL A 232 9.64 -2.83 3.83
CA VAL A 232 9.62 -2.53 5.28
C VAL A 232 9.91 -3.78 6.13
N ARG A 233 9.58 -4.98 5.63
CA ARG A 233 9.52 -6.20 6.46
C ARG A 233 10.49 -7.32 6.08
N SER A 234 11.11 -7.25 4.90
CA SER A 234 12.09 -8.25 4.47
C SER A 234 13.44 -8.10 5.16
N GLY A 235 13.74 -6.93 5.71
CA GLY A 235 15.04 -6.62 6.31
C GLY A 235 16.18 -6.45 5.31
N VAL A 236 15.88 -6.40 4.00
CA VAL A 236 16.91 -6.35 2.95
C VAL A 236 17.41 -4.92 2.72
N LEU A 237 16.62 -3.90 3.07
CA LEU A 237 17.05 -2.50 3.09
C LEU A 237 17.23 -2.03 4.53
N SER A 238 18.35 -1.37 4.81
CA SER A 238 18.55 -0.67 6.08
C SER A 238 17.60 0.52 6.15
N SER A 239 16.73 0.54 7.16
CA SER A 239 15.90 1.70 7.48
C SER A 239 15.81 1.86 8.99
N VAL A 240 15.81 3.11 9.42
CA VAL A 240 15.55 3.55 10.79
C VAL A 240 14.13 3.20 11.28
N HIS A 241 13.19 2.99 10.35
CA HIS A 241 11.82 2.57 10.63
C HIS A 241 11.66 1.03 10.63
N ALA A 242 12.73 0.28 10.36
CA ALA A 242 12.71 -1.17 10.34
C ALA A 242 13.10 -1.74 11.72
N PHE A 243 12.12 -2.31 12.42
CA PHE A 243 12.30 -2.83 13.79
C PHE A 243 12.39 -4.38 13.85
N ALA A 244 12.37 -5.08 12.72
CA ALA A 244 12.46 -6.54 12.66
C ALA A 244 13.00 -7.03 11.30
N THR A 245 13.91 -8.01 11.30
CA THR A 245 14.52 -8.58 10.08
C THR A 245 14.56 -10.10 10.16
N ASP A 246 14.13 -10.80 9.10
CA ASP A 246 14.18 -12.26 8.99
C ASP A 246 14.18 -12.67 7.49
N PRO A 247 15.23 -13.34 6.99
CA PRO A 247 15.33 -13.76 5.59
C PRO A 247 14.18 -14.66 5.12
N ALA A 248 13.64 -15.52 5.98
CA ALA A 248 12.53 -16.42 5.62
C ALA A 248 11.26 -15.64 5.27
N ARG A 249 11.02 -14.54 5.99
CA ARG A 249 9.88 -13.62 5.74
C ARG A 249 10.05 -12.88 4.43
N GLY A 250 11.26 -12.42 4.14
CA GLY A 250 11.59 -11.77 2.86
C GLY A 250 11.30 -12.68 1.67
N VAL A 251 11.70 -13.95 1.73
CA VAL A 251 11.46 -14.95 0.68
C VAL A 251 9.95 -15.21 0.50
N PHE A 252 9.19 -15.36 1.59
CA PHE A 252 7.75 -15.55 1.51
C PHE A 252 7.06 -14.37 0.82
N ILE A 253 7.32 -13.14 1.29
CA ILE A 253 6.69 -11.94 0.72
C ILE A 253 7.08 -11.79 -0.75
N LEU A 254 8.34 -12.06 -1.12
CA LEU A 254 8.78 -12.00 -2.51
C LEU A 254 8.03 -13.02 -3.39
N ALA A 255 7.91 -14.27 -2.94
CA ALA A 255 7.14 -15.29 -3.67
C ALA A 255 5.66 -14.90 -3.79
N PHE A 256 5.08 -14.35 -2.73
CA PHE A 256 3.71 -13.84 -2.73
C PHE A 256 3.54 -12.66 -3.69
N LEU A 257 4.49 -11.73 -3.72
CA LEU A 257 4.52 -10.60 -4.65
C LEU A 257 4.60 -11.09 -6.10
N VAL A 258 5.50 -12.04 -6.42
CA VAL A 258 5.59 -12.64 -7.76
C VAL A 258 4.26 -13.29 -8.17
N LEU A 259 3.62 -14.02 -7.27
CA LEU A 259 2.35 -14.70 -7.55
C LEU A 259 1.20 -13.70 -7.78
N VAL A 260 1.03 -12.71 -6.91
CA VAL A 260 -0.07 -11.76 -6.97
C VAL A 260 0.14 -10.73 -8.09
N VAL A 261 1.31 -10.09 -8.12
CA VAL A 261 1.64 -9.05 -9.10
C VAL A 261 1.87 -9.68 -10.47
N GLY A 262 2.67 -10.73 -10.56
CA GLY A 262 2.90 -11.45 -11.81
C GLY A 262 1.62 -12.07 -12.37
N GLY A 263 0.81 -12.72 -11.52
CA GLY A 263 -0.46 -13.30 -11.94
C GLY A 263 -1.47 -12.26 -12.43
N SER A 264 -1.60 -11.13 -11.74
CA SER A 264 -2.52 -10.05 -12.15
C SER A 264 -2.05 -9.31 -13.40
N LEU A 265 -0.75 -9.05 -13.55
CA LEU A 265 -0.18 -8.45 -14.76
C LEU A 265 -0.24 -9.41 -15.97
N ALA A 266 -0.03 -10.71 -15.76
CA ALA A 266 -0.20 -11.71 -16.81
C ALA A 266 -1.68 -11.81 -17.25
N LEU A 267 -2.62 -11.80 -16.29
CA LEU A 267 -4.05 -11.73 -16.60
C LEU A 267 -4.40 -10.44 -17.36
N TYR A 268 -3.84 -9.30 -16.95
CA TYR A 268 -4.01 -8.03 -17.65
C TYR A 268 -3.47 -8.13 -19.08
N ALA A 269 -2.24 -8.62 -19.29
CA ALA A 269 -1.65 -8.77 -20.62
C ALA A 269 -2.50 -9.68 -21.52
N TRP A 270 -3.08 -10.75 -20.97
CA TRP A 270 -3.95 -11.66 -21.72
C TRP A 270 -5.31 -11.05 -22.06
N ARG A 271 -5.96 -10.36 -21.11
CA ARG A 271 -7.34 -9.88 -21.27
C ARG A 271 -7.43 -8.47 -21.82
N ALA A 272 -6.47 -7.59 -21.58
CA ALA A 272 -6.49 -6.18 -22.01
C ALA A 272 -6.75 -5.98 -23.52
N PRO A 273 -6.22 -6.80 -24.45
CA PRO A 273 -6.52 -6.66 -25.87
C PRO A 273 -8.00 -6.87 -26.22
N SER A 274 -8.69 -7.75 -25.48
CA SER A 274 -10.13 -8.00 -25.65
C SER A 274 -11.02 -6.85 -25.13
N VAL A 275 -10.43 -5.91 -24.40
CA VAL A 275 -11.10 -4.72 -23.90
C VAL A 275 -11.08 -3.68 -25.00
N GLY A 276 -12.25 -3.19 -25.41
CA GLY A 276 -12.32 -2.07 -26.36
C GLY A 276 -11.52 -0.86 -25.87
N GLU A 277 -10.99 -0.06 -26.79
CA GLU A 277 -10.11 1.08 -26.48
C GLU A 277 -10.79 2.20 -25.67
N GLY A 278 -12.12 2.16 -25.56
CA GLY A 278 -12.93 3.22 -24.95
C GLY A 278 -13.26 4.33 -25.94
N GLU A 279 -13.89 5.40 -25.47
CA GLU A 279 -14.15 6.57 -26.31
C GLU A 279 -12.85 7.32 -26.64
N ARG A 280 -12.77 7.85 -27.87
CA ARG A 280 -11.68 8.73 -28.29
C ARG A 280 -11.91 10.13 -27.74
N PHE A 281 -10.82 10.80 -27.37
CA PHE A 281 -10.83 12.18 -26.89
C PHE A 281 -9.82 13.02 -27.69
N GLY A 282 -10.04 14.33 -27.75
CA GLY A 282 -9.20 15.25 -28.51
C GLY A 282 -7.84 15.48 -27.86
N VAL A 283 -6.83 15.86 -28.65
CA VAL A 283 -5.46 16.12 -28.16
C VAL A 283 -5.42 17.21 -27.08
N ILE A 284 -6.23 18.27 -27.23
CA ILE A 284 -6.41 19.30 -26.21
C ILE A 284 -7.80 19.11 -25.61
N SER A 285 -7.87 18.38 -24.51
CA SER A 285 -9.10 18.04 -23.78
C SER A 285 -8.78 17.84 -22.30
N ARG A 286 -9.81 17.85 -21.46
CA ARG A 286 -9.65 17.53 -20.03
C ARG A 286 -9.08 16.12 -19.84
N GLU A 287 -9.49 15.17 -20.68
CA GLU A 287 -8.98 13.80 -20.72
C GLU A 287 -7.47 13.78 -21.00
N SER A 288 -7.00 14.53 -21.99
CA SER A 288 -5.56 14.63 -22.30
C SER A 288 -4.75 15.22 -21.15
N PHE A 289 -5.24 16.27 -20.50
CA PHE A 289 -4.55 16.85 -19.34
C PHE A 289 -4.53 15.89 -18.14
N LEU A 290 -5.62 15.15 -17.89
CA LEU A 290 -5.67 14.12 -16.87
C LEU A 290 -4.72 12.95 -17.19
N LEU A 291 -4.63 12.54 -18.45
CA LEU A 291 -3.68 11.51 -18.88
C LEU A 291 -2.23 11.97 -18.72
N ALA A 292 -1.92 13.20 -19.12
CA ALA A 292 -0.58 13.77 -18.96
C ALA A 292 -0.17 13.83 -17.48
N ASN A 293 -1.08 14.27 -16.60
CA ASN A 293 -0.87 14.21 -15.15
C ASN A 293 -0.64 12.79 -14.65
N ASN A 294 -1.46 11.82 -15.08
CA ASN A 294 -1.28 10.42 -14.72
C ASN A 294 0.10 9.89 -15.14
N LEU A 295 0.55 10.22 -16.36
CA LEU A 295 1.87 9.82 -16.85
C LEU A 295 2.99 10.43 -16.00
N LEU A 296 2.92 11.72 -15.68
CA LEU A 296 3.92 12.37 -14.80
C LEU A 296 3.97 11.73 -13.42
N LEU A 297 2.82 11.41 -12.82
CA LEU A 297 2.74 10.71 -11.53
C LEU A 297 3.37 9.31 -11.59
N LEU A 298 3.20 8.58 -12.71
CA LEU A 298 3.81 7.26 -12.88
C LEU A 298 5.32 7.35 -13.10
N VAL A 299 5.79 8.33 -13.87
CA VAL A 299 7.23 8.57 -14.06
C VAL A 299 7.88 8.97 -12.73
N ALA A 300 7.23 9.84 -11.95
CA ALA A 300 7.68 10.21 -10.61
C ALA A 300 7.73 8.98 -9.68
N THR A 301 6.70 8.13 -9.72
CA THR A 301 6.69 6.87 -8.96
C THR A 301 7.84 5.96 -9.37
N ALA A 302 8.09 5.79 -10.67
CA ALA A 302 9.18 4.97 -11.18
C ALA A 302 10.55 5.52 -10.77
N ALA A 303 10.74 6.84 -10.75
CA ALA A 303 11.97 7.48 -10.28
C ALA A 303 12.20 7.23 -8.78
N VAL A 304 11.16 7.37 -7.95
CA VAL A 304 11.24 7.07 -6.50
C VAL A 304 11.51 5.58 -6.27
N MET A 305 10.82 4.70 -7.01
CA MET A 305 11.02 3.26 -6.94
C MET A 305 12.45 2.87 -7.32
N LEU A 306 12.98 3.44 -8.40
CA LEU A 306 14.35 3.21 -8.84
C LEU A 306 15.34 3.62 -7.74
N GLY A 307 15.26 4.84 -7.22
CA GLY A 307 16.15 5.29 -6.14
C GLY A 307 16.05 4.42 -4.89
N THR A 308 14.85 3.97 -4.54
CA THR A 308 14.60 3.14 -3.35
C THR A 308 15.13 1.71 -3.51
N LEU A 309 14.98 1.11 -4.69
CA LEU A 309 15.39 -0.27 -4.95
C LEU A 309 16.83 -0.39 -5.49
N TYR A 310 17.45 0.70 -5.95
CA TYR A 310 18.79 0.65 -6.52
C TYR A 310 19.85 0.12 -5.55
N PRO A 311 19.87 0.50 -4.25
CA PRO A 311 20.75 -0.12 -3.26
C PRO A 311 20.66 -1.66 -3.20
N LEU A 312 19.44 -2.19 -3.29
CA LEU A 312 19.18 -3.63 -3.27
C LEU A 312 19.80 -4.34 -4.50
N VAL A 313 19.71 -3.70 -5.67
CA VAL A 313 20.29 -4.23 -6.91
C VAL A 313 21.82 -4.27 -6.81
N ILE A 314 22.44 -3.19 -6.33
CA ILE A 314 23.91 -3.12 -6.17
C ILE A 314 24.42 -4.20 -5.21
N ASP A 315 23.72 -4.38 -4.10
CA ASP A 315 24.06 -5.40 -3.09
C ASP A 315 23.90 -6.82 -3.66
N ALA A 316 22.83 -7.09 -4.40
CA ALA A 316 22.57 -8.39 -5.02
C ALA A 316 23.65 -8.81 -6.04
N PHE A 317 24.28 -7.84 -6.71
CA PHE A 317 25.41 -8.07 -7.62
C PHE A 317 26.77 -8.11 -6.92
N GLY A 318 26.82 -8.00 -5.58
CA GLY A 318 28.07 -8.00 -4.82
C GLY A 318 28.95 -6.77 -5.06
N MET A 319 28.38 -5.67 -5.55
CA MET A 319 29.10 -4.44 -5.90
C MET A 319 29.28 -3.48 -4.69
N GLY A 320 29.01 -3.96 -3.48
CA GLY A 320 29.11 -3.21 -2.23
C GLY A 320 27.77 -2.67 -1.73
N LYS A 321 27.82 -1.83 -0.68
CA LYS A 321 26.63 -1.15 -0.14
C LYS A 321 26.57 0.28 -0.66
N LEU A 322 25.40 0.68 -1.12
CA LEU A 322 25.09 2.04 -1.56
C LEU A 322 23.92 2.57 -0.73
N SER A 323 23.93 3.87 -0.43
CA SER A 323 22.76 4.56 0.11
C SER A 323 22.33 5.67 -0.86
N VAL A 324 21.02 5.77 -1.09
CA VAL A 324 20.41 6.81 -1.93
C VAL A 324 19.58 7.69 -1.00
N GLY A 325 19.95 8.96 -0.88
CA GLY A 325 19.30 9.91 0.03
C GLY A 325 18.66 11.10 -0.68
N PRO A 326 18.23 12.12 0.08
CA PRO A 326 17.51 13.30 -0.42
C PRO A 326 18.10 13.97 -1.67
N PRO A 327 19.43 14.09 -1.87
CA PRO A 327 19.97 14.73 -3.07
C PRO A 327 19.50 14.10 -4.38
N TYR A 328 19.43 12.77 -4.45
CA TYR A 328 18.92 12.06 -5.63
C TYR A 328 17.43 12.35 -5.82
N PHE A 329 16.62 12.10 -4.79
CA PHE A 329 15.18 12.20 -4.88
C PHE A 329 14.72 13.63 -5.19
N ASN A 330 15.29 14.64 -4.55
CA ASN A 330 14.98 16.04 -4.83
C ASN A 330 15.33 16.42 -6.28
N ALA A 331 16.48 15.96 -6.79
CA ALA A 331 16.92 16.25 -8.14
C ALA A 331 16.01 15.64 -9.22
N VAL A 332 15.47 14.45 -8.99
CA VAL A 332 14.59 13.77 -9.96
C VAL A 332 13.12 14.12 -9.78
N PHE A 333 12.63 14.21 -8.54
CA PHE A 333 11.21 14.35 -8.25
C PHE A 333 10.69 15.77 -8.49
N VAL A 334 11.44 16.79 -8.06
CA VAL A 334 10.99 18.20 -8.17
C VAL A 334 10.75 18.60 -9.64
N PRO A 335 11.65 18.33 -10.60
CA PRO A 335 11.40 18.66 -12.01
C PRO A 335 10.22 17.91 -12.62
N LEU A 336 9.90 16.70 -12.15
CA LEU A 336 8.75 15.92 -12.61
C LEU A 336 7.42 16.48 -12.06
N MET A 337 7.44 16.96 -10.81
CA MET A 337 6.23 17.50 -10.18
C MET A 337 5.89 18.92 -10.60
N ALA A 338 6.86 19.75 -10.97
CA ALA A 338 6.62 21.11 -11.46
C ALA A 338 5.60 21.18 -12.62
N PRO A 339 5.74 20.42 -13.73
CA PRO A 339 4.74 20.40 -14.79
C PRO A 339 3.43 19.75 -14.35
N ALA A 340 3.45 18.77 -13.44
CA ALA A 340 2.23 18.16 -12.92
C ALA A 340 1.38 19.18 -12.15
N LEU A 341 2.00 19.99 -11.30
CA LEU A 341 1.33 21.08 -10.58
C LEU A 341 0.74 22.14 -11.52
N PHE A 342 1.48 22.50 -12.58
CA PHE A 342 0.95 23.39 -13.61
C PHE A 342 -0.29 22.80 -14.30
N LEU A 343 -0.24 21.53 -14.69
CA LEU A 343 -1.36 20.83 -15.31
C LEU A 343 -2.56 20.66 -14.37
N MET A 344 -2.34 20.55 -13.06
CA MET A 344 -3.41 20.55 -12.06
C MET A 344 -4.17 21.88 -12.02
N GLY A 345 -3.51 23.01 -12.27
CA GLY A 345 -4.16 24.32 -12.38
C GLY A 345 -4.94 24.51 -13.69
N VAL A 346 -4.37 24.07 -14.81
CA VAL A 346 -4.95 24.32 -16.15
C VAL A 346 -5.96 23.25 -16.58
N GLY A 347 -5.70 21.98 -16.26
CA GLY A 347 -6.51 20.83 -16.70
C GLY A 347 -8.01 20.94 -16.35
N PRO A 348 -8.40 21.38 -15.14
CA PRO A 348 -9.80 21.59 -14.78
C PRO A 348 -10.53 22.65 -15.62
N LEU A 349 -9.81 23.59 -16.22
CA LEU A 349 -10.38 24.64 -17.09
C LEU A 349 -10.70 24.13 -18.50
N ALA A 350 -10.06 23.02 -18.92
CA ALA A 350 -10.33 22.40 -20.22
C ALA A 350 -11.72 21.77 -20.26
N LYS A 351 -12.33 21.76 -21.46
CA LYS A 351 -13.60 21.06 -21.71
C LYS A 351 -13.37 19.55 -21.79
N TRP A 352 -14.38 18.78 -21.39
CA TRP A 352 -14.49 17.36 -21.73
C TRP A 352 -14.65 17.19 -23.24
#